data_AF-A0A9D6YY79-F1
#
_entry.id   AF-A0A9D6YY79-F1
#
_cell.length_a   1.000
_cell.length_b   1.000
_cell.length_c   1.000
_cell.angle_alpha   90.00
_cell.angle_beta   90.00
_cell.angle_gamma   90.00
#
_symmetry.space_group_name_H-M   'P 1'
#
loop_
_entity.id
_entity.type
_entity.pdbx_description
1 polymer ?
#
loop_
_entity_poly.entity_id
_entity_poly.type
_entity_poly.pdbx_seq_one_letter_code
_entity_poly.pdbx_strand_id
1 'polypeptide(L)'
;MKAAERAVRQSVSLPPKLAKQVGSMARSRKLSKNRMLLELIENGIDAETRKQQQFFALAERFRNERDPEAANRLGDELGRMVFGG
;
A
#
# COMPACT_ATOMS: atom_id res chain seq x y z
N MET A 1 -3.18 10.61 33.31
CA MET A 1 -3.88 9.73 32.34
C MET A 1 -3.59 10.28 30.95
N LYS A 2 -2.96 9.52 30.05
CA LYS A 2 -2.81 9.97 28.65
C LYS A 2 -4.22 10.11 28.07
N ALA A 3 -4.57 11.30 27.59
CA ALA A 3 -5.83 11.50 26.91
C ALA A 3 -5.92 10.48 25.76
N ALA A 4 -6.98 9.67 25.74
CA ALA A 4 -7.22 8.75 24.64
C ALA A 4 -7.19 9.56 23.33
N GLU A 5 -6.29 9.20 22.42
CA GLU A 5 -6.20 9.84 21.10
C GLU A 5 -7.58 9.82 20.46
N ARG A 6 -8.14 11.01 20.26
CA ARG A 6 -9.49 11.16 19.73
C ARG A 6 -9.46 10.78 18.25
N ALA A 7 -10.41 9.94 17.83
CA ALA A 7 -10.57 9.61 16.42
C ALA A 7 -10.79 10.90 15.60
N VAL A 8 -9.99 11.08 14.56
CA VAL A 8 -10.09 12.22 13.65
C VAL A 8 -11.08 11.87 12.54
N ARG A 9 -12.17 12.64 12.42
CA ARG A 9 -13.16 12.44 11.35
C ARG A 9 -12.66 13.05 10.04
N GLN A 10 -12.58 12.23 9.00
CA GLN A 10 -12.30 12.66 7.63
C GLN A 10 -13.52 12.31 6.75
N SER A 11 -14.04 13.29 6.01
CA SER A 11 -15.18 13.11 5.09
C SER A 11 -14.69 13.14 3.66
N VAL A 12 -14.89 12.04 2.93
CA VAL A 12 -14.47 11.91 1.53
C VAL A 12 -15.66 11.52 0.65
N SER A 13 -15.82 12.22 -0.46
CA SER A 13 -16.83 11.88 -1.48
C SER A 13 -16.32 10.73 -2.33
N LEU A 14 -17.06 9.62 -2.35
CA LEU A 14 -16.70 8.45 -3.15
C LEU A 14 -17.36 8.52 -4.53
N PRO A 15 -16.61 8.33 -5.63
CA PRO A 15 -17.19 8.16 -6.95
C PRO A 15 -18.19 6.99 -6.98
N PRO A 16 -19.27 7.06 -7.77
CA PRO A 16 -20.34 6.05 -7.75
C PRO A 16 -19.86 4.61 -7.95
N LYS A 17 -18.89 4.41 -8.86
CA LYS A 17 -18.28 3.10 -9.13
C LYS A 17 -17.59 2.53 -7.88
N LEU A 18 -16.80 3.37 -7.19
CA LEU A 18 -16.08 2.97 -5.98
C LEU A 18 -17.05 2.69 -4.83
N ALA A 19 -18.06 3.54 -4.63
CA ALA A 19 -19.10 3.34 -3.62
C ALA A 19 -19.85 2.01 -3.83
N LYS A 20 -20.16 1.65 -5.09
CA LYS A 20 -20.78 0.36 -5.44
C LYS A 20 -19.87 -0.81 -5.09
N GLN A 21 -18.58 -0.73 -5.42
CA GLN A 21 -17.60 -1.78 -5.15
C GLN A 21 -17.44 -2.02 -3.64
N VAL A 22 -17.22 -0.96 -2.87
CA VAL A 22 -17.13 -1.03 -1.40
C VAL A 22 -18.42 -1.62 -0.81
N GLY A 23 -19.59 -1.21 -1.30
CA GLY A 23 -20.88 -1.75 -0.85
C GLY A 23 -21.06 -3.25 -1.15
N SER A 24 -20.56 -3.73 -2.29
CA SER A 24 -20.58 -5.16 -2.62
C SER A 24 -19.62 -5.97 -1.75
N MET A 25 -18.40 -5.46 -1.49
CA MET A 25 -17.43 -6.11 -0.61
C MET A 25 -17.92 -6.15 0.85
N ALA A 26 -18.54 -5.06 1.33
CA ALA A 26 -19.14 -5.00 2.66
C ALA A 26 -20.23 -6.06 2.83
N ARG A 27 -21.12 -6.19 1.84
CA ARG A 27 -22.20 -7.20 1.86
C ARG A 27 -21.65 -8.63 1.85
N SER A 28 -20.68 -8.95 0.98
CA SER A 28 -20.13 -10.30 0.90
C SER A 28 -19.44 -10.73 2.19
N ARG A 29 -18.84 -9.79 2.94
CA ARG A 29 -18.17 -10.05 4.21
C ARG A 29 -19.03 -9.80 5.45
N LYS A 30 -20.31 -9.44 5.29
CA LYS A 30 -21.23 -9.07 6.40
C LYS A 30 -20.69 -7.93 7.28
N LEU A 31 -20.03 -6.95 6.68
CA LEU A 31 -19.47 -5.77 7.34
C LEU A 31 -20.27 -4.51 7.00
N SER A 32 -20.15 -3.49 7.85
CA SER A 32 -20.64 -2.15 7.49
C SER A 32 -19.74 -1.53 6.40
N LYS A 33 -20.29 -0.61 5.61
CA LYS A 33 -19.50 0.12 4.61
C LYS A 33 -18.33 0.87 5.25
N ASN A 34 -18.55 1.46 6.43
CA ASN A 34 -17.50 2.15 7.17
C ASN A 34 -16.37 1.20 7.59
N ARG A 35 -16.70 0.01 8.11
CA ARG A 35 -15.69 -0.99 8.48
C ARG A 35 -14.90 -1.48 7.27
N MET A 36 -15.57 -1.74 6.15
CA MET A 36 -14.91 -2.10 4.89
C MET A 36 -13.98 -0.99 4.40
N LEU A 37 -14.36 0.28 4.49
CA LEU A 37 -13.49 1.40 4.14
C LEU A 37 -12.24 1.46 5.00
N LEU A 38 -12.38 1.29 6.32
CA LEU A 38 -11.23 1.26 7.24
C LEU A 38 -10.27 0.14 6.89
N GLU A 39 -10.77 -1.09 6.68
CA GLU A 39 -9.92 -2.22 6.28
C GLU A 39 -9.22 -1.98 4.94
N LEU A 40 -9.90 -1.39 3.96
CA LEU A 40 -9.27 -1.08 2.67
C LEU A 40 -8.18 -0.01 2.80
N ILE A 41 -8.36 0.97 3.69
CA ILE A 41 -7.37 2.01 3.96
C ILE A 41 -6.16 1.41 4.68
N GLU A 42 -6.37 0.63 5.75
CA GLU A 42 -5.31 -0.06 6.49
C GLU A 42 -4.48 -0.94 5.55
N ASN A 43 -5.15 -1.80 4.76
CA ASN A 43 -4.47 -2.65 3.78
C ASN A 43 -3.73 -1.84 2.69
N GLY A 44 -4.27 -0.69 2.31
CA GLY A 44 -3.63 0.22 1.35
C GLY A 44 -2.34 0.83 1.91
N ILE A 45 -2.36 1.27 3.17
CA ILE A 45 -1.18 1.78 3.89
C ILE A 45 -0.12 0.67 4.02
N ASP A 46 -0.55 -0.54 4.39
CA ASP A 46 0.36 -1.68 4.51
C ASP A 46 0.95 -2.11 3.16
N ALA A 47 0.16 -2.04 2.08
CA ALA A 47 0.64 -2.31 0.73
C ALA A 47 1.70 -1.28 0.30
N GLU A 48 1.45 0.00 0.54
CA GLU A 48 2.39 1.08 0.23
C GLU A 48 3.68 0.95 1.05
N THR A 49 3.55 0.67 2.35
CA THR A 49 4.69 0.45 3.25
C THR A 49 5.53 -0.76 2.80
N ARG A 50 4.90 -1.87 2.44
CA ARG A 50 5.59 -3.06 1.91
C ARG A 50 6.32 -2.76 0.61
N LYS A 51 5.69 -2.01 -0.31
CA LYS A 51 6.33 -1.59 -1.56
C LYS A 51 7.60 -0.77 -1.29
N GLN A 52 7.54 0.17 -0.34
CA GLN A 52 8.70 0.96 0.08
C GLN A 52 9.80 0.09 0.69
N GLN A 53 9.46 -0.82 1.60
CA GLN A 53 10.43 -1.74 2.20
C GLN A 53 11.13 -2.63 1.16
N GLN A 54 10.36 -3.18 0.21
CA GLN A 54 10.91 -3.99 -0.89
C GLN A 54 11.86 -3.17 -1.75
N PHE A 55 11.49 -1.93 -2.06
CA PHE A 55 12.34 -1.01 -2.80
C PHE A 55 13.66 -0.75 -2.07
N PHE A 56 13.63 -0.42 -0.77
CA PHE A 56 14.85 -0.18 0.01
C PHE A 56 15.72 -1.42 0.13
N ALA A 57 15.13 -2.58 0.38
CA ALA A 57 15.86 -3.85 0.44
C ALA A 57 16.55 -4.17 -0.90
N LEU A 58 15.89 -3.89 -2.02
CA LEU A 58 16.46 -4.08 -3.34
C LEU A 58 17.58 -3.07 -3.64
N ALA A 59 17.41 -1.81 -3.23
CA ALA A 59 18.43 -0.78 -3.36
C ALA A 59 19.69 -1.07 -2.52
N GLU A 60 19.52 -1.63 -1.33
CA GLU A 60 20.62 -2.08 -0.48
C GLU A 60 21.37 -3.25 -1.12
N ARG A 61 20.66 -4.24 -1.66
CA ARG A 61 21.28 -5.36 -2.40
C ARG A 61 22.05 -4.88 -3.61
N PHE A 62 21.46 -4.01 -4.43
CA PHE A 62 22.12 -3.42 -5.59
C PHE A 62 23.42 -2.69 -5.20
N ARG A 63 23.39 -1.90 -4.11
CA ARG A 63 24.58 -1.16 -3.63
C ARG A 63 25.70 -2.07 -3.15
N ASN A 64 25.36 -3.21 -2.54
CA ASN A 64 26.33 -4.12 -1.92
C ASN A 64 26.81 -5.22 -2.87
N GLU A 65 26.18 -5.38 -4.03
CA GLU A 65 26.54 -6.39 -5.03
C GLU A 65 27.87 -6.05 -5.70
N ARG A 66 28.74 -7.06 -5.82
CA ARG A 66 30.09 -6.92 -6.40
C ARG A 66 30.18 -7.57 -7.77
N ASP A 67 29.29 -8.52 -8.08
CA ASP A 67 29.17 -9.10 -9.42
C ASP A 67 28.47 -8.10 -10.37
N PRO A 68 29.15 -7.59 -11.42
CA PRO A 68 28.56 -6.62 -12.34
C PRO A 68 27.28 -7.11 -13.03
N GLU A 69 27.22 -8.42 -13.34
CA GLU A 69 26.04 -9.03 -13.97
C GLU A 69 24.84 -9.07 -13.01
N ALA A 70 25.07 -9.44 -11.74
CA ALA A 70 24.05 -9.37 -10.70
C ALA A 70 23.61 -7.94 -10.38
N ALA A 71 24.54 -6.98 -10.34
CA ALA A 71 24.24 -5.58 -10.14
C ALA A 71 23.33 -5.04 -11.25
N ASN A 72 23.62 -5.33 -12.53
CA ASN A 72 22.76 -4.92 -13.64
C ASN A 72 21.34 -5.46 -13.51
N ARG A 73 21.17 -6.75 -13.16
CA ARG A 73 19.83 -7.35 -12.95
C ARG A 73 19.05 -6.67 -11.82
N LEU A 74 19.72 -6.38 -10.71
CA LEU A 74 19.11 -5.68 -9.57
C LEU A 74 18.76 -4.22 -9.94
N GLY A 75 19.59 -3.56 -10.75
CA GLY A 75 19.33 -2.23 -11.29
C GLY A 75 18.11 -2.19 -12.21
N ASP A 76 17.95 -3.17 -13.10
CA ASP A 76 16.76 -3.32 -13.95
C ASP A 76 15.49 -3.54 -13.13
N GLU A 77 15.58 -4.34 -12.06
CA GLU A 77 14.46 -4.59 -11.15
C GLU A 77 14.07 -3.32 -10.37
N LEU A 78 15.04 -2.55 -9.87
CA LEU A 78 14.81 -1.24 -9.27
C LEU A 78 14.16 -0.27 -10.26
N GLY A 79 14.69 -0.22 -11.48
CA GLY A 79 14.17 0.62 -12.55
C GLY A 79 12.70 0.31 -12.86
N ARG A 80 12.33 -0.98 -12.95
CA ARG A 80 10.94 -1.40 -13.13
C ARG A 80 10.04 -0.98 -11.96
N MET A 81 10.50 -1.07 -10.71
CA MET A 81 9.69 -0.67 -9.55
C MET A 81 9.42 0.84 -9.49
N VAL A 82 10.33 1.66 -10.02
CA VAL A 82 10.23 3.14 -10.01
C VAL A 82 9.54 3.69 -11.26
N PHE A 83 9.85 3.14 -12.43
CA PHE A 83 9.46 3.70 -13.74
C PHE A 83 8.49 2.83 -14.55
N GLY A 84 8.23 1.59 -14.13
CA GLY A 84 7.38 0.63 -14.86
C GLY A 84 5.87 0.85 -14.72
N GLY A 85 5.43 2.10 -14.56
CA GLY A 85 4.03 2.51 -14.45
C GLY A 85 3.40 2.86 -15.79
#